data_AF-A0A920PB28-F1
#
_entry.id   AF-A0A920PB28-F1
#
_cell.length_a   1.000
_cell.length_b   1.000
_cell.length_c   1.000
_cell.angle_alpha   90.00
_cell.angle_beta   90.00
_cell.angle_gamma   90.00
#
_symmetry.space_group_name_H-M   'P 1'
#
loop_
_entity.id
_entity.type
_entity.pdbx_description
1 polymer ?
#
loop_
_entity_poly.entity_id
_entity_poly.type
_entity_poly.pdbx_seq_one_letter_code
_entity_poly.pdbx_strand_id
1 'polypeptide(L)'
;MTTGILILPQRQTALVAKQAAAVDVLTRGRLRLGIGIGWNDVEYEALGEDFGNRGQRSSEQIELLRMFWTQDVVNYEGKYHKVSHAGINPPQFRGQYLYGLVVALHR
;
A
#
# COMPACT_ATOMS: atom_id res chain seq x y z
N MET A 1 -3.76 2.44 -16.44
CA MET A 1 -4.84 2.62 -15.46
C MET A 1 -4.23 3.19 -14.19
N THR A 2 -4.86 4.19 -13.58
CA THR A 2 -4.34 4.83 -12.36
C THR A 2 -5.41 4.87 -11.29
N THR A 3 -5.01 4.90 -10.02
CA THR A 3 -5.89 5.42 -8.98
C THR A 3 -6.04 6.93 -9.15
N GLY A 4 -7.23 7.47 -8.84
CA GLY A 4 -7.42 8.92 -8.69
C GLY A 4 -6.56 9.46 -7.55
N ILE A 5 -6.45 8.68 -6.46
CA ILE A 5 -5.41 8.61 -5.42
C ILE A 5 -5.97 7.62 -4.38
N LEU A 6 -5.15 6.74 -3.81
CA LEU A 6 -5.54 5.87 -2.70
C LEU A 6 -5.00 6.46 -1.39
N ILE A 7 -5.86 6.72 -0.41
CA ILE A 7 -5.43 7.18 0.91
C ILE A 7 -4.95 5.98 1.71
N LEU A 8 -3.64 5.75 1.71
CA LEU A 8 -3.03 4.53 2.24
C LEU A 8 -3.18 4.35 3.76
N PRO A 9 -2.93 5.36 4.60
CA PRO A 9 -3.14 5.28 6.06
C PRO A 9 -4.58 5.08 6.52
N GLN A 10 -5.56 5.13 5.61
CA GLN A 10 -6.97 4.78 5.86
C GLN A 10 -7.30 3.31 5.51
N ARG A 11 -6.28 2.49 5.20
CA ARG A 11 -6.44 1.14 4.62
C ARG A 11 -5.50 0.13 5.25
N GLN A 12 -5.95 -1.11 5.29
CA GLN A 12 -5.14 -2.26 5.68
C GLN A 12 -4.09 -2.58 4.60
N THR A 13 -2.81 -2.58 4.97
CA THR A 13 -1.70 -2.67 4.01
C THR A 13 -1.65 -3.98 3.24
N ALA A 14 -1.82 -5.12 3.91
CA ALA A 14 -1.82 -6.43 3.25
C ALA A 14 -2.98 -6.55 2.23
N LEU A 15 -4.13 -5.96 2.53
CA LEU A 15 -5.28 -5.94 1.62
C LEU A 15 -4.98 -5.09 0.38
N VAL A 16 -4.41 -3.89 0.56
CA VAL A 16 -3.96 -3.05 -0.56
C VAL A 16 -2.94 -3.79 -1.42
N ALA A 17 -1.98 -4.48 -0.79
CA ALA A 17 -0.97 -5.26 -1.51
C ALA A 17 -1.61 -6.33 -2.41
N LYS A 18 -2.56 -7.11 -1.87
CA LYS A 18 -3.29 -8.16 -2.58
C LYS A 18 -4.14 -7.60 -3.73
N GLN A 19 -4.91 -6.54 -3.46
CA GLN A 19 -5.80 -5.93 -4.46
C GLN A 19 -5.00 -5.30 -5.60
N ALA A 20 -3.92 -4.57 -5.29
CA ALA A 20 -3.06 -3.98 -6.30
C ALA A 20 -2.41 -5.06 -7.17
N ALA A 21 -1.93 -6.16 -6.58
CA ALA A 21 -1.35 -7.27 -7.35
C ALA A 21 -2.39 -7.94 -8.28
N ALA A 22 -3.61 -8.19 -7.78
CA ALA A 22 -4.68 -8.75 -8.61
C ALA A 22 -5.02 -7.83 -9.80
N VAL A 23 -5.14 -6.53 -9.55
CA VAL A 23 -5.40 -5.53 -10.60
C VAL A 23 -4.23 -5.41 -11.58
N ASP A 24 -3.00 -5.48 -11.11
CA ASP A 24 -1.81 -5.46 -11.97
C ASP A 24 -1.82 -6.66 -12.93
N VAL A 25 -2.15 -7.86 -12.44
CA VAL A 25 -2.31 -9.07 -13.26
C VAL A 25 -3.45 -8.91 -14.29
N LEU A 26 -4.63 -8.48 -13.85
CA LEU A 26 -5.78 -8.28 -14.72
C LEU A 26 -5.51 -7.23 -15.81
N THR A 27 -4.69 -6.23 -15.50
CA THR A 27 -4.33 -5.16 -16.44
C THR A 27 -3.05 -5.41 -17.21
N ARG A 28 -2.37 -6.55 -16.99
CA ARG A 28 -1.06 -6.91 -17.58
C ARG A 28 0.00 -5.85 -17.33
N GLY A 29 0.21 -5.46 -16.08
CA GLY A 29 1.29 -4.53 -15.72
C GLY A 29 1.00 -3.06 -16.03
N ARG A 30 -0.28 -2.68 -16.18
CA ARG A 30 -0.69 -1.30 -16.55
C ARG A 30 -1.24 -0.50 -15.36
N LEU A 31 -1.18 -1.04 -14.15
CA LEU A 31 -1.55 -0.31 -12.94
C LEU A 31 -0.46 0.70 -12.58
N ARG A 32 -0.88 1.93 -12.30
CA ARG A 32 -0.07 2.95 -11.60
C ARG A 32 -0.79 3.26 -10.29
N LEU A 33 -0.17 2.92 -9.16
CA LEU A 33 -0.77 3.11 -7.84
C LEU A 33 -0.32 4.46 -7.29
N GLY A 34 -1.16 5.47 -7.46
CA GLY A 34 -1.04 6.75 -6.77
C GLY A 34 -1.53 6.62 -5.33
N ILE A 35 -0.70 7.04 -4.38
CA ILE A 35 -1.06 7.06 -2.95
C ILE A 35 -0.96 8.47 -2.37
N GLY A 36 -1.82 8.75 -1.41
CA GLY A 36 -1.85 9.98 -0.66
C GLY A 36 -2.02 9.72 0.83
N ILE A 37 -1.79 10.75 1.62
CA ILE A 37 -1.92 10.71 3.09
C ILE A 37 -3.34 11.11 3.52
N GLY A 38 -4.05 11.92 2.74
CA GLY A 38 -5.40 12.40 3.12
C GLY A 38 -5.35 13.52 4.16
N TRP A 39 -6.40 14.35 4.15
CA TRP A 39 -6.46 15.61 4.90
C TRP A 39 -7.63 15.69 5.88
N ASN A 40 -8.66 14.86 5.70
CA ASN A 40 -9.91 14.91 6.45
C ASN A 40 -9.85 13.95 7.63
N ASP A 41 -9.92 14.45 8.86
CA ASP A 41 -9.91 13.69 10.10
C ASP A 41 -11.20 12.88 10.32
N VAL A 42 -12.35 13.39 9.87
CA VAL A 42 -13.64 12.66 9.95
C VAL A 42 -13.61 11.35 9.18
N GLU A 43 -12.93 11.32 8.02
CA GLU A 43 -12.77 10.07 7.25
C GLU A 43 -11.90 9.04 7.99
N TYR A 44 -10.92 9.51 8.76
CA TYR A 44 -10.07 8.64 9.56
C TYR A 44 -10.84 8.04 10.73
N GLU A 45 -11.59 8.88 11.45
CA GLU A 45 -12.46 8.43 12.53
C GLU A 45 -13.47 7.39 12.03
N ALA A 46 -14.13 7.65 10.90
CA ALA A 46 -15.10 6.74 10.29
C ALA A 46 -14.50 5.37 9.88
N LEU A 47 -13.19 5.31 9.66
CA LEU A 47 -12.46 4.10 9.30
C LEU A 47 -11.70 3.49 10.48
N GLY A 48 -11.83 4.05 11.68
CA GLY A 48 -11.15 3.57 12.89
C GLY A 48 -9.65 3.83 12.89
N GLU A 49 -9.19 4.82 12.14
CA GLU A 49 -7.77 5.13 11.97
C GLU A 49 -7.40 6.42 12.71
N ASP A 50 -6.20 6.46 13.30
CA ASP A 50 -5.70 7.67 13.97
C ASP A 50 -5.12 8.67 12.97
N PHE A 51 -5.75 9.84 12.87
CA PHE A 51 -5.32 10.93 12.01
C PHE A 51 -3.94 11.48 12.38
N GLY A 52 -3.55 11.46 13.66
CA GLY A 52 -2.31 12.05 14.17
C GLY A 52 -1.04 11.32 13.71
N ASN A 53 -1.15 10.03 13.39
CA ASN A 53 0.02 9.23 13.00
C ASN A 53 0.12 8.94 11.49
N ARG A 54 -0.84 9.42 10.68
CA ARG A 54 -1.01 9.07 9.26
C ARG A 54 0.24 9.14 8.39
N GLY A 55 1.10 10.14 8.61
CA GLY A 55 2.33 10.29 7.83
C GLY A 55 3.35 9.20 8.16
N GLN A 56 3.56 8.91 9.45
CA GLN A 56 4.45 7.84 9.89
C GLN A 56 3.91 6.47 9.50
N ARG A 57 2.59 6.25 9.68
CA ARG A 57 1.92 5.03 9.25
C ARG A 57 2.09 4.84 7.75
N SER A 58 1.80 5.85 6.92
CA SER A 58 1.96 5.75 5.47
C SER A 58 3.39 5.39 5.06
N SER A 59 4.41 5.94 5.69
CA SER A 59 5.82 5.60 5.40
C SER A 59 6.11 4.11 5.67
N GLU A 60 5.65 3.61 6.82
CA GLU A 60 5.78 2.18 7.19
C GLU A 60 5.01 1.28 6.21
N GLN A 61 3.80 1.69 5.82
CA GLN A 61 2.99 0.94 4.87
C GLN A 61 3.65 0.84 3.50
N ILE A 62 4.32 1.91 3.02
CA ILE A 62 5.03 1.88 1.74
C ILE A 62 6.18 0.87 1.76
N GLU A 63 6.92 0.79 2.87
CA GLU A 63 7.96 -0.20 3.06
C GLU A 63 7.37 -1.62 2.98
N LEU A 64 6.33 -1.89 3.76
CA LEU A 64 5.69 -3.19 3.81
C LEU A 64 5.05 -3.59 2.45
N LEU A 65 4.45 -2.65 1.72
CA LEU A 65 3.94 -2.89 0.36
C LEU A 65 5.07 -3.34 -0.58
N ARG A 66 6.23 -2.67 -0.55
CA ARG A 66 7.38 -3.06 -1.37
C ARG A 66 7.86 -4.46 -1.04
N MET A 67 7.95 -4.79 0.24
CA MET A 67 8.33 -6.14 0.69
C MET A 67 7.34 -7.19 0.16
N PHE A 68 6.03 -6.96 0.34
CA PHE A 68 4.99 -7.88 -0.12
C PHE A 68 5.00 -8.15 -1.62
N TRP A 69 5.48 -7.21 -2.43
CA TRP A 69 5.52 -7.36 -3.89
C TRP A 69 6.86 -7.86 -4.42
N THR A 70 7.91 -7.91 -3.61
CA THR A 70 9.25 -8.35 -4.04
C THR A 70 9.81 -9.55 -3.32
N GLN A 71 9.14 -10.01 -2.26
CA GLN A 71 9.56 -11.15 -1.49
C GLN A 71 8.45 -12.20 -1.50
N ASP A 72 8.82 -13.47 -1.64
CA ASP A 72 7.87 -14.58 -1.58
C ASP A 72 7.26 -14.73 -0.18
N VAL A 73 8.05 -14.45 0.86
CA VAL A 73 7.64 -14.52 2.26
C VAL A 73 8.20 -13.31 3.02
N VAL A 74 7.31 -12.59 3.69
CA VAL A 74 7.60 -11.40 4.49
C VAL A 74 7.45 -11.71 5.97
N ASN A 75 8.47 -11.32 6.73
CA ASN A 75 8.37 -11.07 8.17
C ASN A 75 8.60 -9.58 8.40
N TYR A 76 7.71 -8.94 9.15
CA TYR A 76 7.77 -7.50 9.41
C TYR A 76 7.31 -7.21 10.83
N GLU A 77 8.06 -6.39 11.56
CA GLU A 77 7.71 -5.94 12.90
C GLU A 77 8.00 -4.44 13.00
N GLY A 78 6.99 -3.66 12.64
CA GLY A 78 6.98 -2.20 12.71
C GLY A 78 6.15 -1.69 13.88
N LYS A 79 5.99 -0.38 13.95
CA LYS A 79 5.20 0.28 14.98
C LYS A 79 3.70 0.09 14.73
N TYR A 80 3.28 0.04 13.47
CA TYR A 80 1.87 -0.04 13.08
C TYR A 80 1.48 -1.41 12.48
N HIS A 81 2.45 -2.18 11.97
CA HIS A 81 2.21 -3.47 11.33
C HIS A 81 3.09 -4.56 11.91
N LYS A 82 2.48 -5.73 12.10
CA LYS A 82 3.16 -6.97 12.37
C LYS A 82 2.71 -8.03 11.39
N VAL A 83 3.66 -8.64 10.70
CA VAL A 83 3.43 -9.69 9.71
C VAL A 83 4.39 -10.82 10.01
N SER A 84 3.88 -12.03 10.13
CA SER A 84 4.67 -13.23 10.37
C SER A 84 4.43 -14.23 9.25
N HIS A 85 5.48 -14.51 8.48
CA HIS A 85 5.50 -15.54 7.45
C HIS A 85 4.36 -15.45 6.41
N ALA A 86 4.21 -14.29 5.76
CA ALA A 86 3.14 -14.06 4.78
C ALA A 86 3.64 -13.61 3.41
N GLY A 87 2.99 -14.04 2.33
CA GLY A 87 3.26 -13.62 0.96
C GLY A 87 2.01 -13.17 0.21
N ILE A 88 2.18 -12.49 -0.93
CA ILE A 88 1.07 -12.08 -1.82
C ILE A 88 1.03 -12.98 -3.06
N ASN A 89 -0.14 -13.57 -3.30
CA ASN A 89 -0.46 -14.36 -4.49
C ASN A 89 -1.75 -13.79 -5.13
N PRO A 90 -1.89 -13.55 -6.44
CA PRO A 90 -0.86 -13.69 -7.46
C PRO A 90 0.31 -12.74 -7.24
N PRO A 91 1.54 -13.11 -7.67
CA PRO A 91 2.61 -12.14 -7.79
C PRO A 91 2.22 -11.07 -8.82
N GLN A 92 2.81 -9.88 -8.70
CA GLN A 92 2.59 -8.82 -9.69
C GLN A 92 3.07 -9.26 -11.08
N PHE A 93 2.44 -8.74 -12.13
CA PHE A 93 2.81 -9.06 -13.51
C PHE A 93 4.21 -8.52 -13.84
N ARG A 94 4.55 -7.32 -13.34
CA ARG A 94 5.91 -6.77 -13.44
C ARG A 94 6.79 -7.35 -12.35
N GLY A 95 7.40 -8.51 -12.62
CA GLY A 95 8.56 -8.97 -11.86
C GLY A 95 9.66 -7.90 -11.84
N GLN A 96 9.99 -7.39 -10.67
CA GLN A 96 11.22 -6.67 -10.30
C GLN A 96 11.57 -5.31 -10.93
N TYR A 97 10.86 -4.77 -11.93
CA TYR A 97 11.26 -3.49 -12.55
C TYR A 97 10.26 -2.32 -12.35
N LEU A 98 10.65 -1.45 -11.41
CA LEU A 98 10.32 -0.03 -11.28
C LEU A 98 8.90 0.33 -10.80
N TYR A 99 8.82 0.49 -9.47
CA TYR A 99 7.72 1.04 -8.70
C TYR A 99 7.26 2.41 -9.23
N GLY A 100 6.17 2.41 -10.00
CA GLY A 100 5.38 3.63 -10.24
C GLY A 100 4.49 3.96 -9.04
N LEU A 101 5.05 3.98 -7.83
CA LEU A 101 4.36 4.52 -6.66
C LEU A 101 4.50 6.03 -6.74
N VAL A 102 3.47 6.70 -7.24
CA VAL A 102 3.43 8.15 -7.22
C VAL A 102 2.89 8.54 -5.86
N VAL A 103 3.80 8.90 -4.95
CA VAL A 103 3.42 9.50 -3.67
C VAL A 103 3.08 10.95 -3.95
N ALA A 104 1.79 11.26 -3.99
CA ALA A 104 1.33 12.64 -4.02
C ALA A 104 1.45 13.18 -2.58
N LEU A 105 2.62 13.74 -2.24
CA LEU A 105 2.79 14.53 -1.03
C LEU A 105 2.09 15.87 -1.27
N HIS A 106 0.93 16.09 -0.63
CA HIS A 106 0.41 17.45 -0.48
C HIS A 106 1.27 18.17 0.55
N ARG A 107 2.05 19.14 0.07
CA ARG A 107 2.12 20.45 0.71
C ARG A 107 1.02 21.31 0.10
#